data_AF-A0A969GTD2-F1
#
_entry.id   AF-A0A969GTD2-F1
#
_cell.length_a   1.000
_cell.length_b   1.000
_cell.length_c   1.000
_cell.angle_alpha   90.00
_cell.angle_beta   90.00
_cell.angle_gamma   90.00
#
_symmetry.space_group_name_H-M   'P 1'
#
loop_
_entity.id
_entity.type
_entity.pdbx_description
1 polymer ?
#
loop_
_entity_poly.entity_id
_entity_poly.type
_entity_poly.pdbx_seq_one_letter_code
_entity_poly.pdbx_strand_id
1 'polypeptide(L)'
;MPNITDDTAKNVKLYTEGNVYVNGNLFAQEAKAASVTGGTIEQLSSRTIKENIRDLSSQEAAEMLKQLNPVKFNYTLPTDQTLHTGFIAEEIPELLTSPDRQAVRLLDVVAVLTKTIKDQREGMLLLNRVVKQQQAAIAALTEKVAQLENR
;
A
#
# COMPACT_ATOMS: atom_id res chain seq x y z
N MET A 1 33.44 -2.06 44.73
CA MET A 1 32.65 -1.77 43.51
C MET A 1 31.56 -2.84 43.44
N PRO A 2 30.28 -2.55 43.69
CA PRO A 2 29.24 -3.56 43.58
C PRO A 2 29.00 -3.88 42.11
N ASN A 3 29.09 -5.15 41.79
CA ASN A 3 28.84 -5.75 40.51
C ASN A 3 27.33 -5.80 40.27
N ILE A 4 26.81 -5.02 39.32
CA ILE A 4 25.39 -5.07 38.94
C ILE A 4 25.25 -6.17 37.87
N THR A 5 25.15 -7.40 38.33
CA THR A 5 24.61 -8.51 37.54
C THR A 5 23.47 -9.12 38.34
N ASP A 6 22.33 -8.41 38.37
CA ASP A 6 21.05 -8.97 38.78
C ASP A 6 20.12 -8.84 37.57
N ASP A 7 20.16 -9.87 36.73
CA ASP A 7 19.27 -10.12 35.61
C ASP A 7 17.95 -10.72 36.12
N THR A 8 17.25 -9.93 36.92
CA THR A 8 15.81 -10.13 37.11
C THR A 8 15.12 -9.03 36.32
N ALA A 9 14.84 -9.30 35.05
CA ALA A 9 14.04 -8.42 34.19
C ALA A 9 12.68 -8.17 34.86
N LYS A 10 12.60 -7.12 35.68
CA LYS A 10 11.35 -6.69 36.29
C LYS A 10 10.57 -5.99 35.19
N ASN A 11 9.48 -6.62 34.77
CA ASN A 11 8.48 -5.99 33.93
C ASN A 11 7.87 -4.82 34.73
N VAL A 12 8.29 -3.60 34.43
CA VAL A 12 7.73 -2.38 35.01
C VAL A 12 6.71 -1.83 34.02
N LYS A 13 5.47 -1.64 34.47
CA LYS A 13 4.47 -0.88 33.71
C LYS A 13 4.70 0.60 33.98
N LEU A 14 4.85 1.39 32.91
CA LEU A 14 4.93 2.84 33.00
C LEU A 14 3.59 3.44 32.60
N TYR A 15 3.00 4.24 33.49
CA TYR A 15 1.83 5.06 33.22
C TYR A 15 2.23 6.52 33.42
N THR A 16 1.99 7.36 32.43
CA THR A 16 2.31 8.78 32.50
C THR A 16 1.31 9.59 31.70
N GLU A 17 0.93 10.74 32.25
CA GLU A 17 0.16 11.77 31.57
C GLU A 17 1.14 12.86 31.12
N GLY A 18 1.85 12.62 30.02
CA GLY A 18 2.86 13.55 29.52
C GLY A 18 3.86 12.93 28.56
N ASN A 19 4.98 13.63 28.36
CA ASN A 19 6.01 13.23 27.42
C ASN A 19 6.91 12.13 28.02
N VAL A 20 7.26 11.15 27.19
CA VAL A 20 8.31 10.17 27.50
C VAL A 20 9.49 10.42 26.56
N TYR A 21 10.68 10.60 27.14
CA TYR A 21 11.92 10.69 26.38
C TYR A 21 12.69 9.38 26.50
N VAL A 22 13.02 8.76 25.37
CA VAL A 22 13.80 7.51 25.31
C VAL A 22 15.14 7.81 24.64
N ASN A 23 16.23 7.74 25.40
CA ASN A 23 17.59 7.88 24.87
C ASN A 23 18.08 6.52 24.34
N GLY A 24 17.52 6.06 23.23
CA GLY A 24 17.82 4.76 22.64
C GLY A 24 16.67 4.21 21.80
N ASN A 25 16.54 2.88 21.78
CA ASN A 25 15.51 2.20 20.98
C ASN A 25 14.23 1.99 21.79
N LEU A 26 13.08 2.19 21.13
CA LEU A 26 11.77 1.75 21.63
C LEU A 26 11.37 0.47 20.89
N PHE A 27 11.33 -0.65 21.59
CA PHE A 27 10.81 -1.91 21.07
C PHE A 27 9.37 -2.09 21.54
N ALA A 28 8.42 -1.93 20.62
CA ALA A 28 6.99 -2.11 20.90
C ALA A 28 6.43 -3.16 19.95
N GLN A 29 5.65 -4.11 20.49
CA GLN A 29 4.89 -5.06 19.67
C GLN A 29 3.71 -4.36 18.97
N GLU A 30 3.11 -3.38 19.64
CA GLU A 30 2.04 -2.54 19.11
C GLU A 30 2.19 -1.12 19.68
N ALA A 31 1.97 -0.12 18.83
CA ALA A 31 1.89 1.27 19.22
C ALA A 31 0.61 1.88 18.65
N LYS A 32 -0.34 2.22 19.53
CA LYS A 32 -1.55 2.96 19.17
C LYS A 32 -1.31 4.45 19.42
N ALA A 33 -1.04 5.19 18.36
CA ALA A 33 -0.79 6.62 18.42
C ALA A 33 -1.73 7.36 17.45
N ALA A 34 -2.21 8.53 17.87
CA ALA A 34 -3.01 9.40 16.99
C ALA A 34 -2.16 9.99 15.85
N SER A 35 -0.88 10.23 16.10
CA SER A 35 0.08 10.72 15.12
C SER A 35 1.49 10.23 15.46
N VAL A 36 2.26 9.91 14.42
CA VAL A 36 3.68 9.55 14.52
C VAL A 36 4.46 10.44 13.56
N THR A 37 5.33 11.27 14.11
CA THR A 37 6.21 12.15 13.33
C THR A 37 7.66 11.73 13.59
N GLY A 38 8.42 11.51 12.52
CA GLY A 38 9.83 11.16 12.59
C GLY A 38 10.57 11.60 11.34
N GLY A 39 11.91 11.62 11.39
CA GLY A 39 12.73 11.94 10.22
C GLY A 39 12.63 10.87 9.13
N THR A 40 12.62 9.59 9.54
CA THR A 40 12.46 8.43 8.65
C THR A 40 11.54 7.41 9.31
N ILE A 41 10.68 6.78 8.51
CA ILE A 41 9.85 5.63 8.92
C ILE A 41 10.17 4.48 7.97
N GLU A 42 10.81 3.43 8.49
CA GLU A 42 11.18 2.23 7.73
C GLU A 42 10.41 1.02 8.26
N GLN A 43 9.91 0.18 7.36
CA GLN A 43 9.28 -1.08 7.72
C GLN A 43 10.29 -2.23 7.55
N LEU A 44 10.40 -3.07 8.59
CA LEU A 44 11.15 -4.33 8.47
C LEU A 44 10.58 -5.18 7.33
N SER A 45 11.41 -5.48 6.34
CA SER A 45 11.02 -6.26 5.17
C SER A 45 12.21 -7.09 4.69
N SER A 46 12.30 -8.33 5.16
CA SER A 46 13.30 -9.31 4.72
C SER A 46 12.63 -10.65 4.43
N ARG A 47 13.19 -11.41 3.47
CA ARG A 47 12.78 -12.80 3.22
C ARG A 47 12.98 -13.70 4.44
N THR A 48 13.91 -13.37 5.33
CA THR A 48 14.18 -14.15 6.55
C THR A 48 13.11 -13.99 7.62
N ILE A 49 12.26 -12.95 7.52
CA ILE A 49 11.17 -12.67 8.46
C ILE A 49 9.80 -12.74 7.78
N LYS A 50 9.73 -13.32 6.57
CA LYS A 50 8.51 -13.50 5.79
C LYS A 50 8.38 -14.95 5.36
N GLU A 51 7.18 -15.51 5.50
CA GLU A 51 6.84 -16.86 5.09
C GLU A 51 5.73 -16.85 4.03
N ASN A 52 5.51 -17.99 3.36
CA ASN A 52 4.42 -18.17 2.38
C ASN A 52 4.40 -17.09 1.28
N ILE A 53 5.57 -16.67 0.82
CA ILE A 53 5.73 -15.60 -0.18
C ILE A 53 5.22 -16.09 -1.54
N ARG A 54 4.17 -15.44 -2.03
CA ARG A 54 3.56 -15.63 -3.36
C ARG A 54 3.31 -14.30 -4.02
N ASP A 55 3.26 -14.29 -5.35
CA ASP A 55 2.89 -13.10 -6.10
C ASP A 55 1.42 -12.73 -5.84
N LEU A 56 1.15 -11.44 -5.69
CA LEU A 56 -0.22 -10.91 -5.73
C LEU A 56 -0.71 -11.00 -7.17
N SER A 57 -1.78 -11.75 -7.44
CA SER A 57 -2.28 -11.89 -8.80
C SER A 57 -2.94 -10.60 -9.31
N SER A 58 -3.00 -10.44 -10.63
CA SER A 58 -3.65 -9.29 -11.27
C SER A 58 -5.15 -9.22 -10.97
N GLN A 59 -5.81 -10.38 -10.87
CA GLN A 59 -7.23 -10.45 -10.52
C GLN A 59 -7.47 -9.99 -9.08
N GLU A 60 -6.71 -10.54 -8.11
CA GLU A 60 -6.81 -10.15 -6.70
C GLU A 60 -6.55 -8.64 -6.52
N ALA A 61 -5.51 -8.11 -7.18
CA ALA A 61 -5.19 -6.69 -7.13
C ALA A 61 -6.31 -5.81 -7.68
N ALA A 62 -6.90 -6.19 -8.83
CA ALA A 62 -8.00 -5.44 -9.45
C ALA A 62 -9.28 -5.49 -8.61
N GLU A 63 -9.61 -6.64 -8.01
CA GLU A 63 -10.77 -6.80 -7.14
C GLU A 63 -10.65 -5.98 -5.86
N MET A 64 -9.46 -5.93 -5.26
CA MET A 64 -9.19 -5.07 -4.10
C MET A 64 -9.21 -3.59 -4.48
N LEU A 65 -8.59 -3.21 -5.59
CA LEU A 65 -8.58 -1.81 -6.05
C LEU A 65 -10.00 -1.29 -6.30
N LYS A 66 -10.89 -2.12 -6.86
CA LYS A 66 -12.29 -1.75 -7.12
C LYS A 66 -13.06 -1.39 -5.84
N GLN A 67 -12.66 -1.95 -4.70
CA GLN A 67 -13.29 -1.72 -3.40
C GLN A 67 -12.61 -0.59 -2.61
N LEU A 68 -11.44 -0.10 -3.06
CA LEU A 68 -10.77 1.06 -2.47
C LEU A 68 -11.47 2.34 -2.92
N ASN A 69 -12.41 2.81 -2.09
CA ASN A 69 -13.15 4.06 -2.31
C ASN A 69 -12.54 5.20 -1.48
N PRO A 70 -11.82 6.16 -2.08
CA PRO A 70 -11.28 7.29 -1.35
C PRO A 70 -12.40 8.24 -0.94
N VAL A 71 -12.36 8.71 0.30
CA VAL A 71 -13.30 9.69 0.86
C VAL A 71 -12.56 10.85 1.49
N LYS A 72 -13.27 11.98 1.67
CA LYS A 72 -12.81 13.12 2.45
C LYS A 72 -13.50 13.11 3.80
N PHE A 73 -12.75 13.34 4.87
CA PHE A 73 -13.30 13.32 6.23
C PHE A 73 -12.54 14.25 7.17
N ASN A 74 -13.17 14.61 8.28
CA ASN A 74 -12.53 15.23 9.44
C ASN A 74 -12.60 14.22 10.58
N TYR A 75 -11.59 14.20 11.45
CA TYR A 75 -11.70 13.42 12.68
C TYR A 75 -12.69 14.09 13.64
N THR A 76 -13.37 13.30 14.46
CA THR A 76 -14.25 13.81 15.51
C THR A 76 -13.48 14.35 16.73
N LEU A 77 -12.16 14.17 16.75
CA LEU A 77 -11.30 14.65 17.83
C LEU A 77 -11.22 16.19 17.79
N PRO A 78 -11.42 16.89 18.93
CA PRO A 78 -11.52 18.36 18.96
C PRO A 78 -10.30 19.10 18.40
N THR A 79 -9.14 18.45 18.46
CA THR A 79 -7.84 19.00 18.07
C THR A 79 -7.54 18.91 16.58
N ASP A 80 -8.36 18.20 15.79
CA ASP A 80 -8.11 17.99 14.37
C ASP A 80 -9.34 18.28 13.51
N GLN A 81 -9.51 19.56 13.18
CA GLN A 81 -10.50 20.03 12.20
C GLN A 81 -9.94 20.05 10.77
N THR A 82 -8.77 19.45 10.54
CA THR A 82 -8.16 19.42 9.20
C THR A 82 -8.95 18.46 8.32
N LEU A 83 -9.20 18.85 7.07
CA LEU A 83 -9.83 17.97 6.09
C LEU A 83 -8.79 16.97 5.57
N HIS A 84 -9.07 15.69 5.76
CA HIS A 84 -8.23 14.58 5.34
C HIS A 84 -8.81 13.87 4.13
N THR A 85 -7.97 13.10 3.44
CA THR A 85 -8.40 12.16 2.39
C THR A 85 -7.83 10.79 2.72
N GLY A 86 -8.67 9.75 2.63
CA GLY A 86 -8.27 8.39 2.97
C GLY A 86 -9.40 7.40 2.72
N PHE A 87 -9.47 6.36 3.54
CA PHE A 87 -10.43 5.27 3.41
C PHE A 87 -11.12 4.99 4.74
N ILE A 88 -12.36 4.51 4.68
CA ILE A 88 -13.09 3.96 5.83
C ILE A 88 -12.75 2.47 5.89
N ALA A 89 -12.16 2.00 6.99
CA ALA A 89 -11.66 0.64 7.09
C ALA A 89 -12.82 -0.40 7.00
N GLU A 90 -14.00 -0.06 7.48
CA GLU A 90 -15.20 -0.91 7.42
C GLU A 90 -15.77 -1.06 5.99
N GLU A 91 -15.34 -0.22 5.05
CA GLU A 91 -15.85 -0.20 3.66
C GLU A 91 -14.85 -0.76 2.63
N ILE A 92 -13.66 -1.16 3.05
CA ILE A 92 -12.62 -1.74 2.18
C ILE A 92 -12.36 -3.23 2.52
N PRO A 93 -11.64 -3.98 1.66
CA PRO A 93 -11.33 -5.39 1.92
C PRO A 93 -10.60 -5.60 3.24
N GLU A 94 -10.98 -6.64 3.99
CA GLU A 94 -10.40 -6.99 5.29
C GLU A 94 -8.88 -7.18 5.26
N LEU A 95 -8.35 -7.66 4.13
CA LEU A 95 -6.90 -7.82 3.93
C LEU A 95 -6.13 -6.49 4.05
N LEU A 96 -6.80 -5.36 3.82
CA LEU A 96 -6.20 -4.02 3.84
C LEU A 96 -6.44 -3.29 5.17
N THR A 97 -7.02 -3.97 6.17
CA THR A 97 -7.41 -3.35 7.44
C THR A 97 -6.85 -4.08 8.64
N SER A 98 -6.80 -3.41 9.79
CA SER A 98 -6.61 -4.07 11.08
C SER A 98 -7.69 -5.14 11.33
N PRO A 99 -7.44 -6.14 12.20
CA PRO A 99 -8.43 -7.19 12.48
C PRO A 99 -9.77 -6.68 13.04
N ASP A 100 -9.76 -5.56 13.77
CA ASP A 100 -10.96 -4.90 14.28
C ASP A 100 -11.65 -3.99 13.25
N ARG A 101 -11.08 -3.89 12.04
CA ARG A 101 -11.54 -3.03 10.95
C ARG A 101 -11.62 -1.55 11.29
N GLN A 102 -10.82 -1.06 12.25
CA GLN A 102 -10.76 0.36 12.63
C GLN A 102 -9.54 1.12 12.09
N ALA A 103 -8.59 0.44 11.43
CA ALA A 103 -7.41 1.06 10.85
C ALA A 103 -7.09 0.47 9.47
N VAL A 104 -6.50 1.29 8.60
CA VAL A 104 -6.09 0.90 7.25
C VAL A 104 -4.60 0.58 7.25
N ARG A 105 -4.21 -0.56 6.67
CA ARG A 105 -2.80 -0.95 6.48
C ARG A 105 -2.23 -0.27 5.25
N LEU A 106 -1.58 0.88 5.48
CA LEU A 106 -1.06 1.74 4.40
C LEU A 106 -0.17 0.99 3.39
N LEU A 107 0.75 0.15 3.87
CA LEU A 107 1.68 -0.55 2.98
C LEU A 107 1.01 -1.65 2.15
N ASP A 108 -0.06 -2.26 2.64
CA ASP A 108 -0.85 -3.22 1.88
C ASP A 108 -1.60 -2.51 0.74
N VAL A 109 -2.17 -1.33 1.02
CA VAL A 109 -2.78 -0.48 -0.01
C VAL A 109 -1.75 -0.07 -1.08
N VAL A 110 -0.55 0.36 -0.67
CA VAL A 110 0.53 0.72 -1.61
C VAL A 110 0.95 -0.48 -2.46
N ALA A 111 1.00 -1.69 -1.89
CA ALA A 111 1.33 -2.90 -2.64
C ALA A 111 0.28 -3.22 -3.72
N VAL A 112 -1.01 -3.13 -3.39
CA VAL A 112 -2.12 -3.30 -4.33
C VAL A 112 -2.08 -2.27 -5.46
N LEU A 113 -1.87 -0.99 -5.12
CA LEU A 113 -1.74 0.08 -6.10
C LEU A 113 -0.53 -0.15 -7.03
N THR A 114 0.60 -0.58 -6.46
CA THR A 114 1.82 -0.88 -7.23
C THR A 114 1.60 -2.01 -8.23
N LYS A 115 0.98 -3.12 -7.80
CA LYS A 115 0.65 -4.24 -8.70
C LYS A 115 -0.30 -3.78 -9.80
N THR A 116 -1.36 -3.06 -9.45
CA THR A 116 -2.34 -2.62 -10.44
C THR A 116 -1.74 -1.66 -11.48
N ILE A 117 -0.90 -0.72 -11.07
CA ILE A 117 -0.21 0.19 -12.01
C ILE A 117 0.75 -0.57 -12.93
N LYS A 118 1.47 -1.58 -12.41
CA LYS A 118 2.32 -2.46 -13.24
C LYS A 118 1.49 -3.17 -14.30
N ASP A 119 0.36 -3.76 -13.89
CA ASP A 119 -0.52 -4.51 -14.80
C ASP A 119 -1.16 -3.61 -15.86
N GLN A 120 -1.60 -2.41 -15.46
CA GLN A 120 -2.10 -1.39 -16.40
C GLN A 120 -1.03 -0.98 -17.42
N ARG A 121 0.22 -0.81 -16.99
CA ARG A 121 1.33 -0.48 -17.89
C ARG A 121 1.60 -1.60 -18.90
N GLU A 122 1.58 -2.85 -18.45
CA GLU A 122 1.74 -4.01 -19.34
C GLU A 122 0.61 -4.10 -20.37
N GLY A 123 -0.65 -3.89 -19.93
CA GLY A 123 -1.80 -3.83 -20.82
C GLY A 123 -1.68 -2.73 -21.87
N MET A 124 -1.21 -1.53 -21.48
CA MET A 124 -0.99 -0.41 -22.39
C MET A 124 0.08 -0.73 -23.45
N LEU A 125 1.17 -1.41 -23.06
CA LEU A 125 2.22 -1.84 -23.99
C LEU A 125 1.70 -2.87 -25.00
N LEU A 126 0.87 -3.82 -24.53
CA LEU A 126 0.24 -4.80 -25.40
C LEU A 126 -0.73 -4.13 -26.38
N LEU A 127 -1.59 -3.24 -25.89
CA LEU A 127 -2.53 -2.50 -26.73
C LEU A 127 -1.81 -1.66 -27.79
N ASN A 128 -0.74 -0.96 -27.42
CA ASN A 128 0.09 -0.20 -28.37
C ASN A 128 0.70 -1.08 -29.46
N ARG A 129 1.09 -2.32 -29.13
CA ARG A 129 1.59 -3.28 -30.11
C ARG A 129 0.49 -3.69 -31.09
N VAL A 130 -0.70 -4.02 -30.57
CA VAL A 130 -1.86 -4.40 -31.39
C VAL A 130 -2.26 -3.25 -32.32
N VAL A 131 -2.33 -2.03 -31.82
CA VAL A 131 -2.64 -0.83 -32.63
C VAL A 131 -1.64 -0.65 -33.77
N LYS A 132 -0.32 -0.81 -33.50
CA LYS A 132 0.71 -0.72 -34.55
C LYS A 132 0.56 -1.81 -35.62
N GLN A 133 0.27 -3.04 -35.20
CA GLN A 133 0.06 -4.15 -36.13
C GLN A 133 -1.19 -3.93 -37.00
N GLN A 134 -2.28 -3.46 -36.40
CA GLN A 134 -3.49 -3.11 -37.13
C GLN A 134 -3.24 -1.98 -38.13
N GLN A 135 -2.50 -0.93 -37.74
CA GLN A 135 -2.15 0.17 -38.65
C GLN A 135 -1.34 -0.32 -39.87
N ALA A 136 -0.38 -1.22 -39.65
CA ALA A 136 0.41 -1.80 -40.74
C ALA A 136 -0.45 -2.68 -41.68
N ALA A 137 -1.35 -3.48 -41.11
CA ALA A 137 -2.26 -4.32 -41.89
C ALA A 137 -3.24 -3.47 -42.72
N ILE A 138 -3.79 -2.39 -42.15
CA ILE A 138 -4.64 -1.44 -42.85
C ILE A 138 -3.87 -0.80 -44.01
N ALA A 139 -2.65 -0.31 -43.78
CA ALA A 139 -1.83 0.30 -44.83
C ALA A 139 -1.58 -0.66 -46.01
N ALA A 140 -1.23 -1.92 -45.72
CA ALA A 140 -1.01 -2.94 -46.74
C ALA A 140 -2.28 -3.29 -47.53
N LEU A 141 -3.45 -3.30 -46.88
CA LEU A 141 -4.73 -3.52 -47.56
C LEU A 141 -5.11 -2.33 -48.44
N THR A 142 -4.94 -1.10 -47.95
CA THR A 142 -5.18 0.13 -48.73
C THR A 142 -4.34 0.15 -50.01
N GLU A 143 -3.07 -0.24 -49.92
CA GLU A 143 -2.19 -0.31 -51.09
C GLU A 143 -2.66 -1.36 -52.11
N LYS A 144 -3.08 -2.55 -51.65
CA LYS A 144 -3.63 -3.59 -52.54
C LYS A 144 -4.91 -3.13 -53.25
N VAL A 145 -5.80 -2.42 -52.56
CA VAL A 145 -7.03 -1.90 -53.16
C VAL A 145 -6.69 -0.88 -54.25
N ALA A 146 -5.76 0.05 -53.99
CA ALA A 146 -5.33 1.03 -54.99
C ALA A 146 -4.70 0.38 -56.24
N GLN A 147 -3.97 -0.73 -56.07
CA GLN A 147 -3.43 -1.50 -57.19
C GLN A 147 -4.51 -2.20 -58.02
N LEU A 148 -5.62 -2.61 -57.40
CA LEU A 148 -6.75 -3.24 -58.09
C LEU A 148 -7.62 -2.22 -58.81
N GLU A 149 -7.81 -1.03 -58.24
CA GLU A 149 -8.62 0.04 -58.83
C GLU A 149 -7.94 0.70 -60.05
N ASN A 150 -6.61 0.61 -60.16
CA ASN A 150 -5.84 1.12 -61.30
C ASN A 150 -5.66 0.11 -62.45
N ARG A 151 -6.42 -0.98 -62.47
CA ARG A 151 -6.46 -1.98 -63.56
C ARG A 151 -7.78 -1.89 -64.32
#